data_AF-M3RAX6-F1
#
_entry.id   AF-M3RAX6-F1
#
_cell.length_a   1.000
_cell.length_b   1.000
_cell.length_c   1.000
_cell.angle_alpha   90.00
_cell.angle_beta   90.00
_cell.angle_gamma   90.00
#
_symmetry.space_group_name_H-M   'P 1'
#
loop_
_entity.id
_entity.type
_entity.pdbx_description
1 polymer ?
#
loop_
_entity_poly.entity_id
_entity_poly.type
_entity_poly.pdbx_seq_one_letter_code
_entity_poly.pdbx_strand_id
1 'polypeptide(L)'
;MGFVLQEWLKDFMLQVGYQFEEPKNSQSFPDFLLFNQELQIWEFLEIKAFQYEKNPAFDIANFESYCDRLLENPQILNTFYLIFAYKMQENGDILIKEIYLHKIYEIAGRSSYYPLKVQVRRKMIYNIRPNSAFKTNKAFAFQNTHEFIQAIYDTLKLYKGEEKALEWYKILLEKYSTIL
;
A
#
# COMPACT_ATOMS: atom_id res chain seq x y z
N MET A 1 15.21 8.58 0.03
CA MET A 1 15.01 8.08 -1.34
C MET A 1 13.55 8.01 -1.73
N GLY A 2 12.68 7.29 -1.00
CA GLY A 2 11.24 7.25 -1.31
C GLY A 2 10.64 8.65 -1.49
N PHE A 3 10.85 9.53 -0.49
CA PHE A 3 10.46 10.95 -0.57
C PHE A 3 11.01 11.69 -1.80
N VAL A 4 12.28 11.46 -2.18
CA VAL A 4 12.90 12.12 -3.33
C VAL A 4 12.22 11.73 -4.64
N LEU A 5 11.88 10.44 -4.81
CA LEU A 5 11.19 9.96 -6.00
C LEU A 5 9.73 10.39 -6.05
N GLN A 6 9.09 10.55 -4.89
CA GLN A 6 7.75 11.13 -4.77
C GLN A 6 7.73 12.60 -5.20
N GLU A 7 8.65 13.42 -4.70
CA GLU A 7 8.77 14.83 -5.11
C GLU A 7 9.14 14.95 -6.59
N TRP A 8 10.03 14.09 -7.09
CA TRP A 8 10.35 14.06 -8.52
C TRP A 8 9.14 13.75 -9.40
N LEU A 9 8.29 12.79 -8.98
CA LEU A 9 7.08 12.46 -9.72
C LEU A 9 6.08 13.62 -9.71
N LYS A 10 5.94 14.30 -8.58
CA LYS A 10 5.13 15.52 -8.46
C LYS A 10 5.59 16.60 -9.44
N ASP A 11 6.89 16.90 -9.46
CA ASP A 11 7.45 17.88 -10.39
C ASP A 11 7.21 17.48 -11.85
N PHE A 12 7.39 16.19 -12.18
CA PHE A 12 7.08 15.67 -13.50
C PHE A 12 5.60 15.86 -13.87
N MET A 13 4.67 15.50 -12.97
CA MET A 13 3.23 15.66 -13.18
C MET A 13 2.85 17.13 -13.41
N LEU A 14 3.43 18.06 -12.66
CA LEU A 14 3.24 19.50 -12.86
C LEU A 14 3.76 19.96 -14.22
N GLN A 15 4.95 19.51 -14.62
CA GLN A 15 5.56 19.88 -15.91
C GLN A 15 4.74 19.43 -17.11
N VAL A 16 4.14 18.24 -17.05
CA VAL A 16 3.31 17.70 -18.14
C VAL A 16 1.84 18.11 -18.03
N GLY A 17 1.46 18.91 -17.03
CA GLY A 17 0.09 19.37 -16.82
C GLY A 17 -0.88 18.27 -16.39
N TYR A 18 -0.39 17.23 -15.72
CA TYR A 18 -1.23 16.16 -15.18
C TYR A 18 -2.04 16.68 -13.98
N GLN A 19 -3.32 16.32 -13.92
CA GLN A 19 -4.22 16.76 -12.84
C GLN A 19 -4.10 15.81 -11.65
N PHE A 20 -3.68 16.35 -10.50
CA PHE A 20 -3.58 15.61 -9.25
C PHE A 20 -3.85 16.52 -8.04
N GLU A 21 -4.19 15.89 -6.92
CA GLU A 21 -4.27 16.52 -5.60
C GLU A 21 -3.34 15.81 -4.62
N GLU A 22 -2.84 16.57 -3.65
CA GLU A 22 -2.14 16.03 -2.48
C GLU A 22 -3.06 16.14 -1.26
N PRO A 23 -3.02 15.16 -0.34
CA PRO A 23 -3.73 15.30 0.93
C PRO A 23 -3.27 16.55 1.69
N LYS A 24 -4.20 17.22 2.38
CA LYS A 24 -3.90 18.42 3.19
C LYS A 24 -2.83 18.19 4.27
N ASN A 25 -2.61 16.95 4.68
CA ASN A 25 -1.53 16.56 5.58
C ASN A 25 -0.56 15.65 4.83
N SER A 26 0.69 16.08 4.66
CA SER A 26 1.72 15.34 3.92
C SER A 26 2.11 14.00 4.55
N GLN A 27 1.69 13.72 5.79
CA GLN A 27 1.84 12.41 6.43
C GLN A 27 0.62 11.49 6.25
N SER A 28 -0.39 11.91 5.49
CA SER A 28 -1.61 11.13 5.29
C SER A 28 -1.59 10.35 3.99
N PHE A 29 -2.02 9.09 4.06
CA PHE A 29 -2.23 8.23 2.90
C PHE A 29 -3.48 8.66 2.12
N PRO A 30 -3.50 8.55 0.78
CA PRO A 30 -2.39 8.18 -0.12
C PRO A 30 -1.48 9.38 -0.43
N ASP A 31 -0.31 9.16 -1.04
CA ASP A 31 0.56 10.26 -1.48
C ASP A 31 -0.11 11.23 -2.47
N PHE A 32 -0.88 10.71 -3.43
CA PHE A 32 -1.60 11.52 -4.43
C PHE A 32 -3.02 10.99 -4.70
N LEU A 33 -3.92 11.90 -5.09
CA LEU A 33 -5.12 11.58 -5.86
C LEU A 33 -4.89 12.01 -7.30
N LEU A 34 -4.97 11.07 -8.24
CA LEU A 34 -4.82 11.32 -9.66
C LEU A 34 -6.19 11.44 -10.32
N PHE A 35 -6.40 12.45 -11.15
CA PHE A 35 -7.63 12.54 -11.93
C PHE A 35 -7.50 11.70 -13.22
N ASN A 36 -8.26 10.61 -13.29
CA ASN A 36 -8.36 9.79 -14.46
C ASN A 36 -9.35 10.43 -15.46
N GLN A 37 -8.80 10.99 -16.54
CA GLN A 37 -9.60 11.70 -17.55
C GLN A 37 -10.52 10.77 -18.36
N GLU A 38 -10.15 9.51 -18.56
CA GLU A 38 -10.98 8.56 -19.33
C GLU A 38 -12.20 8.14 -18.51
N LEU A 39 -11.99 7.82 -17.24
CA LEU A 39 -13.02 7.35 -16.33
C LEU A 39 -13.76 8.48 -15.59
N GLN A 40 -13.25 9.71 -15.64
CA GLN A 40 -13.76 10.88 -14.94
C GLN A 40 -13.86 10.67 -13.41
N ILE A 41 -12.86 9.99 -12.82
CA ILE A 41 -12.78 9.69 -11.39
C ILE A 41 -11.42 10.06 -10.81
N TRP A 42 -11.37 10.19 -9.48
CA TRP A 42 -10.13 10.31 -8.74
C TRP A 42 -9.64 8.94 -8.28
N GLU A 43 -8.38 8.64 -8.55
CA GLU A 43 -7.73 7.39 -8.18
C GLU A 43 -6.61 7.64 -7.18
N PHE A 44 -6.51 6.79 -6.16
CA PHE A 44 -5.46 6.91 -5.15
C PHE A 44 -4.14 6.32 -5.65
N LEU A 45 -3.04 7.04 -5.46
CA LEU A 45 -1.69 6.62 -5.79
C LEU A 45 -0.76 6.76 -4.57
N GLU A 46 -0.09 5.67 -4.21
CA GLU A 46 0.92 5.61 -3.16
C GLU A 46 2.29 5.29 -3.77
N ILE A 47 3.33 6.01 -3.36
CA ILE A 47 4.70 5.84 -3.85
C ILE A 47 5.52 4.99 -2.89
N LYS A 48 6.19 3.97 -3.43
CA LYS A 48 7.19 3.20 -2.68
C LYS A 48 8.49 3.13 -3.46
N ALA A 49 9.58 2.92 -2.74
CA ALA A 49 10.89 2.74 -3.35
C ALA A 49 11.73 1.73 -2.59
N PHE A 50 12.55 0.95 -3.29
CA PHE A 50 13.53 0.04 -2.70
C PHE A 50 14.79 -0.08 -3.56
N GLN A 51 15.90 -0.46 -2.93
CA GLN A 51 17.14 -0.76 -3.67
C GLN A 51 16.96 -2.05 -4.47
N TYR A 52 17.13 -1.98 -5.78
CA TYR A 52 16.88 -3.08 -6.73
C TYR A 52 17.56 -4.40 -6.33
N GLU A 53 18.82 -4.30 -5.91
CA GLU A 53 19.66 -5.43 -5.50
C GLU A 53 19.23 -6.06 -4.16
N LYS A 54 18.29 -5.45 -3.44
CA LYS A 54 17.77 -5.93 -2.16
C LYS A 54 16.33 -6.40 -2.29
N ASN A 55 15.90 -7.20 -1.33
CA ASN A 55 14.50 -7.52 -1.18
C ASN A 55 13.71 -6.27 -0.77
N PRO A 56 12.47 -6.10 -1.27
CA PRO A 56 11.63 -4.97 -0.90
C PRO A 56 11.42 -4.97 0.62
N ALA A 57 11.81 -3.87 1.24
CA ALA A 57 11.77 -3.71 2.68
C ALA A 57 11.14 -2.37 3.10
N PHE A 58 10.42 -1.70 2.20
CA PHE A 58 9.58 -0.55 2.54
C PHE A 58 8.39 -1.01 3.41
N ASP A 59 7.84 -0.08 4.17
CA ASP A 59 6.57 -0.28 4.86
C ASP A 59 5.43 0.06 3.90
N ILE A 60 4.42 -0.82 3.81
CA ILE A 60 3.23 -0.56 3.00
C ILE A 60 2.41 0.53 3.69
N ALA A 61 2.01 0.28 4.93
CA ALA A 61 1.32 1.21 5.81
C ALA A 61 1.48 0.79 7.28
N ASN A 62 1.23 1.70 8.22
CA ASN A 62 1.01 1.33 9.62
C ASN A 62 -0.25 0.45 9.72
N PHE A 63 -0.17 -0.67 10.42
CA PHE A 63 -1.23 -1.67 10.45
C PHE A 63 -2.53 -1.14 11.09
N GLU A 64 -2.45 -0.55 12.28
CA GLU A 64 -3.63 -0.05 12.98
C GLU A 64 -4.24 1.14 12.24
N SER A 65 -3.40 2.10 11.83
CA SER A 65 -3.89 3.25 11.04
C SER A 65 -4.52 2.83 9.70
N TYR A 66 -4.02 1.78 9.06
CA TYR A 66 -4.64 1.26 7.84
C TYR A 66 -5.99 0.61 8.12
N CYS A 67 -6.12 -0.15 9.23
CA CYS A 67 -7.39 -0.73 9.65
C CYS A 67 -8.44 0.35 9.93
N ASP A 68 -8.06 1.43 10.62
CA ASP A 68 -8.96 2.55 10.92
C ASP A 68 -9.39 3.27 9.64
N ARG A 69 -8.44 3.59 8.76
CA ARG A 69 -8.73 4.22 7.47
C ARG A 69 -9.62 3.38 6.57
N LEU A 70 -9.52 2.04 6.62
CA LEU A 70 -10.43 1.16 5.90
C LEU A 70 -11.88 1.32 6.39
N LEU A 71 -12.08 1.55 7.68
CA LEU A 71 -13.40 1.84 8.22
C LEU A 71 -13.86 3.24 7.82
N GLU A 72 -12.97 4.23 7.68
CA GLU A 72 -13.34 5.59 7.26
C GLU A 72 -13.66 5.66 5.77
N ASN A 73 -12.79 5.09 4.93
CA ASN A 73 -12.89 5.11 3.48
C ASN A 73 -12.41 3.77 2.88
N PRO A 74 -13.32 2.80 2.66
CA PRO A 74 -12.95 1.51 2.09
C PRO A 74 -12.35 1.58 0.67
N GLN A 75 -12.55 2.69 -0.06
CA GLN A 75 -11.98 2.86 -1.40
C GLN A 75 -10.45 2.83 -1.42
N ILE A 76 -9.78 3.03 -0.27
CA ILE A 76 -8.31 2.90 -0.18
C ILE A 76 -7.80 1.50 -0.53
N LEU A 77 -8.65 0.47 -0.53
CA LEU A 77 -8.31 -0.86 -1.04
C LEU A 77 -7.97 -0.84 -2.54
N ASN A 78 -8.52 0.13 -3.27
CA ASN A 78 -8.30 0.32 -4.69
C ASN A 78 -7.07 1.20 -4.99
N THR A 79 -6.29 1.58 -3.98
CA THR A 79 -5.07 2.39 -4.18
C THR A 79 -4.08 1.66 -5.07
N PHE A 80 -3.52 2.38 -6.05
CA PHE A 80 -2.37 1.94 -6.82
C PHE A 80 -1.08 2.24 -6.06
N TYR A 81 -0.17 1.27 -6.05
CA TYR A 81 1.17 1.42 -5.50
C TYR A 81 2.15 1.49 -6.66
N LEU A 82 2.73 2.67 -6.88
CA LEU A 82 3.80 2.89 -7.85
C LEU A 82 5.14 2.69 -7.15
N ILE A 83 5.85 1.63 -7.52
CA ILE A 83 7.02 1.14 -6.80
C ILE A 83 8.26 1.29 -7.68
N PHE A 84 9.17 2.14 -7.24
CA PHE A 84 10.45 2.36 -7.89
C PHE A 84 11.54 1.44 -7.33
N ALA A 85 12.11 0.60 -8.17
CA ALA A 85 13.32 -0.14 -7.85
C ALA A 85 14.55 0.61 -8.35
N TYR A 86 15.32 1.19 -7.43
CA TYR A 86 16.44 2.06 -7.78
C TYR A 86 17.80 1.43 -7.47
N LYS A 87 18.84 1.92 -8.15
CA LYS A 87 20.25 1.66 -7.83
C LYS A 87 20.97 2.99 -7.67
N MET A 88 21.69 3.13 -6.55
CA MET A 88 22.63 4.25 -6.38
C MET A 88 23.89 3.94 -7.18
N GLN A 89 24.30 4.87 -8.04
CA GLN A 89 25.55 4.80 -8.77
C GLN A 89 26.69 5.40 -7.92
N GLU A 90 27.93 5.05 -8.27
CA GLU A 90 29.13 5.50 -7.55
C GLU A 90 29.31 7.03 -7.56
N ASN A 91 28.86 7.68 -8.63
CA ASN A 91 28.88 9.14 -8.78
C ASN A 91 27.73 9.85 -8.02
N GLY A 92 26.87 9.11 -7.32
CA GLY A 92 25.72 9.64 -6.58
C GLY A 92 24.41 9.65 -7.37
N ASP A 93 24.42 9.32 -8.67
CA ASP A 93 23.21 9.30 -9.49
C ASP A 93 22.26 8.18 -9.07
N ILE A 94 20.96 8.44 -9.28
CA ILE A 94 19.89 7.48 -9.01
C ILE A 94 19.44 6.88 -10.34
N LEU A 95 19.72 5.60 -10.56
CA LEU A 95 19.21 4.86 -11.71
C LEU A 95 17.94 4.09 -11.33
N ILE A 96 16.82 4.39 -11.99
CA ILE A 96 15.61 3.56 -11.90
C ILE A 96 15.80 2.32 -12.76
N LYS A 97 15.84 1.14 -12.11
CA LYS A 97 16.04 -0.15 -12.77
C LYS A 97 14.73 -0.72 -13.28
N GLU A 98 13.70 -0.69 -12.43
CA GLU A 98 12.36 -1.20 -12.73
C GLU A 98 11.31 -0.33 -12.02
N ILE A 99 10.11 -0.29 -12.60
CA ILE A 99 8.92 0.37 -12.06
C ILE A 99 7.81 -0.66 -12.03
N TYR A 100 7.10 -0.77 -10.92
CA TYR A 100 5.94 -1.65 -10.78
C TYR A 100 4.70 -0.83 -10.41
N LEU A 101 3.54 -1.27 -10.89
CA LEU A 101 2.24 -0.70 -10.55
C LEU A 101 1.33 -1.83 -10.10
N HIS A 102 0.90 -1.78 -8.84
CA HIS A 102 0.16 -2.87 -8.22
C HIS A 102 -0.94 -2.40 -7.28
N LYS A 103 -1.87 -3.29 -6.95
CA LYS A 103 -2.78 -3.14 -5.81
C LYS A 103 -2.15 -3.68 -4.53
N ILE A 104 -2.68 -3.27 -3.38
CA ILE A 104 -2.13 -3.69 -2.07
C ILE A 104 -2.09 -5.21 -1.89
N TYR A 105 -3.11 -5.93 -2.38
CA TYR A 105 -3.20 -7.39 -2.25
C TYR A 105 -2.11 -8.12 -3.06
N GLU A 106 -1.59 -7.49 -4.12
CA GLU A 106 -0.51 -8.06 -4.94
C GLU A 106 0.87 -7.89 -4.27
N ILE A 107 1.05 -6.82 -3.49
CA ILE A 107 2.34 -6.48 -2.88
C ILE A 107 2.46 -6.96 -1.43
N ALA A 108 1.35 -7.11 -0.71
CA ALA A 108 1.34 -7.61 0.66
C ALA A 108 1.72 -9.10 0.71
N GLY A 109 2.25 -9.55 1.84
CA GLY A 109 2.66 -10.94 2.05
C GLY A 109 1.81 -11.69 3.06
N ARG A 110 2.02 -13.01 3.13
CA ARG A 110 1.65 -13.85 4.28
C ARG A 110 2.88 -14.17 5.13
N SER A 111 2.69 -14.54 6.39
CA SER A 111 3.75 -15.03 7.27
C SER A 111 3.28 -16.24 8.08
N SER A 112 4.21 -16.95 8.72
CA SER A 112 3.87 -18.11 9.55
C SER A 112 3.24 -17.75 10.89
N TYR A 113 3.46 -16.54 11.40
CA TYR A 113 2.98 -16.12 12.73
C TYR A 113 1.67 -15.35 12.64
N TYR A 114 1.57 -14.38 11.73
CA TYR A 114 0.32 -13.68 11.41
C TYR A 114 -0.09 -13.98 9.96
N PRO A 115 -1.39 -14.17 9.69
CA PRO A 115 -1.94 -14.37 8.34
C PRO A 115 -1.48 -13.28 7.37
N LEU A 116 -1.48 -12.01 7.81
CA LEU A 116 -0.85 -10.92 7.08
C LEU A 116 0.62 -10.77 7.51
N LYS A 117 1.52 -10.62 6.54
CA LYS A 117 2.93 -10.33 6.82
C LYS A 117 3.05 -8.92 7.39
N VAL A 118 3.47 -8.86 8.65
CA VAL A 118 3.60 -7.61 9.39
C VAL A 118 4.96 -7.52 10.08
N GLN A 119 5.35 -6.29 10.44
CA GLN A 119 6.49 -6.03 11.31
C GLN A 119 6.03 -5.97 12.76
N VAL A 120 6.57 -6.84 13.60
CA VAL A 120 6.27 -6.90 15.03
C VAL A 120 7.48 -6.41 15.83
N ARG A 121 7.28 -5.50 16.79
CA ARG A 121 8.30 -5.15 17.79
C ARG A 121 7.65 -5.09 19.16
N ARG A 122 8.29 -5.69 20.18
CA ARG A 122 7.76 -5.73 21.57
C ARG A 122 6.28 -6.15 21.64
N LYS A 123 5.91 -7.18 20.86
CA LYS A 123 4.54 -7.73 20.74
C LYS A 123 3.49 -6.77 20.14
N MET A 124 3.90 -5.61 19.61
CA MET A 124 3.01 -4.70 18.89
C MET A 124 3.25 -4.83 17.39
N ILE A 125 2.17 -4.85 16.62
CA ILE A 125 2.23 -4.79 15.17
C ILE A 125 2.42 -3.32 14.77
N TYR A 126 3.49 -3.03 14.01
CA TYR A 126 3.77 -1.69 13.50
C TYR A 126 3.24 -1.53 12.08
N ASN A 127 3.83 -2.26 11.13
CA ASN A 127 3.61 -2.02 9.70
C ASN A 127 3.20 -3.28 8.96
N ILE A 128 2.40 -3.11 7.91
CA ILE A 128 2.18 -4.13 6.87
C ILE A 128 3.44 -4.20 5.99
N ARG A 129 3.89 -5.42 5.68
CA ARG A 129 5.18 -5.64 5.00
C ARG A 129 5.00 -6.31 3.63
N PRO A 130 5.82 -5.93 2.64
CA PRO A 130 5.69 -6.47 1.30
C PRO A 130 6.23 -7.90 1.18
N ASN A 131 5.74 -8.60 0.16
CA ASN A 131 6.34 -9.78 -0.43
C ASN A 131 7.17 -9.36 -1.66
N SER A 132 8.22 -10.09 -2.02
CA SER A 132 8.97 -9.89 -3.28
C SER A 132 8.26 -10.44 -4.52
N ALA A 133 7.16 -11.17 -4.38
CA ALA A 133 6.46 -11.82 -5.49
C ALA A 133 6.00 -10.84 -6.58
N PHE A 134 5.68 -9.59 -6.23
CA PHE A 134 5.29 -8.55 -7.18
C PHE A 134 6.36 -8.24 -8.23
N LYS A 135 7.63 -8.56 -7.97
CA LYS A 135 8.69 -8.41 -8.97
C LYS A 135 8.52 -9.34 -10.18
N THR A 136 7.75 -10.42 -10.05
CA THR A 136 7.69 -11.51 -11.04
C THR A 136 6.29 -11.80 -11.57
N ASN A 137 5.24 -11.25 -10.98
CA ASN A 137 3.83 -11.48 -11.34
C ASN A 137 3.38 -12.95 -11.40
N LYS A 138 4.09 -13.87 -10.73
CA LYS A 138 3.84 -15.31 -10.85
C LYS A 138 3.25 -15.99 -9.61
N ALA A 139 3.27 -15.33 -8.45
CA ALA A 139 2.83 -15.94 -7.18
C ALA A 139 2.46 -14.90 -6.10
N PHE A 140 1.47 -14.06 -6.37
CA PHE A 140 0.98 -13.12 -5.34
C PHE A 140 0.51 -13.86 -4.10
N ALA A 141 0.74 -13.26 -2.93
CA ALA A 141 0.32 -13.87 -1.68
C ALA A 141 -1.20 -13.88 -1.53
N PHE A 142 -1.90 -12.92 -2.15
CA PHE A 142 -3.36 -12.84 -2.16
C PHE A 142 -3.81 -12.76 -3.62
N GLN A 143 -4.87 -13.47 -4.00
CA GLN A 143 -5.38 -13.45 -5.38
C GLN A 143 -6.32 -12.28 -5.67
N ASN A 144 -6.90 -11.70 -4.63
CA ASN A 144 -7.88 -10.62 -4.74
C ASN A 144 -7.99 -9.85 -3.42
N THR A 145 -8.75 -8.75 -3.45
CA THR A 145 -9.01 -7.90 -2.28
C THR A 145 -9.69 -8.66 -1.14
N HIS A 146 -10.58 -9.62 -1.42
CA HIS A 146 -11.27 -10.38 -0.37
C HIS A 146 -10.30 -11.23 0.45
N GLU A 147 -9.38 -11.95 -0.20
CA GLU A 147 -8.34 -12.72 0.51
C GLU A 147 -7.44 -11.82 1.37
N PHE A 148 -7.15 -10.61 0.91
CA PHE A 148 -6.37 -9.64 1.67
C PHE A 148 -7.13 -9.12 2.90
N ILE A 149 -8.42 -8.77 2.76
CA ILE A 149 -9.27 -8.37 3.89
C ILE A 149 -9.38 -9.50 4.91
N GLN A 150 -9.60 -10.73 4.44
CA GLN A 150 -9.67 -11.91 5.32
C GLN A 150 -8.37 -12.06 6.13
N ALA A 151 -7.22 -11.84 5.51
CA ALA A 151 -5.94 -11.88 6.22
C ALA A 151 -5.77 -10.74 7.24
N ILE A 152 -6.31 -9.54 7.00
CA ILE A 152 -6.37 -8.47 8.02
C ILE A 152 -7.24 -8.92 9.19
N TYR A 153 -8.44 -9.43 8.92
CA TYR A 153 -9.37 -9.92 9.94
C TYR A 153 -8.74 -11.01 10.81
N ASP A 154 -8.15 -12.05 10.21
CA ASP A 154 -7.53 -13.13 10.96
C ASP A 154 -6.29 -12.64 11.74
N THR A 155 -5.57 -11.63 11.23
CA THR A 155 -4.49 -10.97 11.95
C THR A 155 -5.01 -10.19 13.16
N LEU A 156 -6.10 -9.43 13.02
CA LEU A 156 -6.76 -8.75 14.13
C LEU A 156 -7.30 -9.74 15.17
N LYS A 157 -7.85 -10.87 14.73
CA LYS A 157 -8.34 -11.93 15.63
C LYS A 157 -7.22 -12.45 16.53
N LEU A 158 -6.03 -12.68 15.97
CA LEU A 158 -4.85 -13.10 16.75
C LEU A 158 -4.23 -11.98 17.59
N TYR A 159 -4.32 -10.72 17.15
CA TYR A 159 -3.63 -9.60 17.80
C TYR A 159 -4.48 -8.88 18.87
N LYS A 160 -5.77 -8.67 18.60
CA LYS A 160 -6.70 -7.90 19.43
C LYS A 160 -7.85 -8.73 20.01
N GLY A 161 -8.02 -9.97 19.56
CA GLY A 161 -9.10 -10.88 19.96
C GLY A 161 -10.26 -10.93 18.97
N GLU A 162 -11.05 -12.00 19.07
CA GLU A 162 -12.12 -12.32 18.11
C GLU A 162 -13.24 -11.29 18.07
N GLU A 163 -13.68 -10.79 19.22
CA GLU A 163 -14.76 -9.80 19.30
C GLU A 163 -14.41 -8.52 18.52
N LYS A 164 -13.23 -7.94 18.77
CA LYS A 164 -12.75 -6.73 18.09
C LYS A 164 -12.54 -6.94 16.60
N ALA A 165 -12.02 -8.10 16.21
CA ALA A 165 -11.85 -8.43 14.81
C ALA A 165 -13.19 -8.53 14.08
N LEU A 166 -14.19 -9.16 14.73
CA LEU A 166 -15.52 -9.34 14.15
C LEU A 166 -16.27 -8.01 14.04
N GLU A 167 -16.16 -7.14 15.04
CA GLU A 167 -16.68 -5.78 14.99
C GLU A 167 -16.09 -5.00 13.82
N TRP A 168 -14.76 -4.96 13.70
CA TRP A 168 -14.06 -4.31 12.58
C TRP A 168 -14.54 -4.85 11.22
N TYR A 169 -14.63 -6.17 11.07
CA TYR A 169 -15.00 -6.80 9.81
C TYR A 169 -16.44 -6.50 9.40
N LYS A 170 -17.39 -6.51 10.35
CA LYS A 170 -18.79 -6.15 10.08
C LYS A 170 -18.92 -4.71 9.59
N ILE A 171 -18.29 -3.76 10.30
CA ILE A 171 -18.32 -2.35 9.92
C ILE A 171 -17.71 -2.15 8.52
N LEU A 172 -16.59 -2.82 8.22
CA LEU A 172 -15.97 -2.75 6.90
C LEU A 172 -16.90 -3.28 5.81
N LEU A 173 -17.51 -4.45 6.00
CA LEU A 173 -18.40 -5.06 5.00
C LEU A 173 -19.63 -4.20 4.73
N GLU A 174 -20.24 -3.63 5.77
CA GLU A 174 -21.38 -2.73 5.62
C GLU A 174 -21.02 -1.56 4.70
N LYS A 175 -19.88 -0.90 4.96
CA LYS A 175 -19.43 0.24 4.14
C LYS A 175 -18.94 -0.16 2.75
N TYR A 176 -18.25 -1.28 2.62
CA TYR A 176 -17.72 -1.76 1.34
C TYR A 176 -18.84 -2.16 0.39
N SER A 177 -19.90 -2.78 0.91
CA SER A 177 -21.07 -3.19 0.11
C SER A 177 -21.86 -2.00 -0.45
N THR A 178 -21.70 -0.80 0.11
CA THR A 178 -22.35 0.44 -0.38
C THR A 178 -21.55 1.13 -1.51
N ILE A 179 -20.34 0.65 -1.81
CA ILE A 179 -19.41 1.26 -2.77
C ILE A 179 -19.34 0.43 -4.07
N LEU A 180 -19.81 -0.82 -4.05
CA LEU A 180 -19.98 -1.70 -5.21
C LEU A 180 -21.33 -1.46 -5.90
#